data_AF-A0A2G9S8H0-F1
#
_entry.id   AF-A0A2G9S8H0-F1
#
_cell.length_a   1.000
_cell.length_b   1.000
_cell.length_c   1.000
_cell.angle_alpha   90.00
_cell.angle_beta   90.00
_cell.angle_gamma   90.00
#
_symmetry.space_group_name_H-M   'P 1'
#
loop_
_entity.id
_entity.type
_entity.pdbx_description
1 polymer ?
#
loop_
_entity_poly.entity_id
_entity_poly.type
_entity_poly.pdbx_seq_one_letter_code
_entity_poly.pdbx_strand_id
1 'polypeptide(L)'
;IEQHFLADLNDLGLLSFTPSRTVEGKRITSYDDRFMLQLAERTDGVIVTNDQLRDIFAESQAWQNIIKDRVLQFTFVGDIFMVPDDPLGRNGPLLDQFLTKNSLPKFKTKGHSFAGRKSPHTSQSPPRPSAQTEVLNLRDRKPGGHKGKEEPELRSHRETERLRNELLSIFPQQDTKVDFVLHREPCLKDLNKLSDLMINLKF
;
A
#
# COMPACT_ATOMS: atom_id res chain seq x y z
N ILE A 1 -20.87 -6.97 27.50
CA ILE A 1 -20.53 -8.40 27.58
C ILE A 1 -19.03 -8.48 27.26
N GLU A 2 -18.26 -9.28 28.00
CA GLU A 2 -16.77 -9.35 27.98
C GLU A 2 -15.96 -8.24 28.70
N GLN A 3 -16.60 -7.32 29.42
CA GLN A 3 -15.88 -6.28 30.19
C GLN A 3 -14.89 -6.85 31.23
N HIS A 4 -15.09 -8.09 31.69
CA HIS A 4 -14.21 -8.76 32.65
C HIS A 4 -12.78 -8.91 32.13
N PHE A 5 -12.56 -9.07 30.82
CA PHE A 5 -11.22 -9.13 30.25
C PHE A 5 -10.39 -7.87 30.52
N LEU A 6 -11.02 -6.70 30.63
CA LEU A 6 -10.30 -5.47 30.97
C LEU A 6 -9.76 -5.51 32.40
N ALA A 7 -10.52 -6.08 33.33
CA ALA A 7 -10.06 -6.26 34.71
C ALA A 7 -8.95 -7.31 34.77
N ASP A 8 -9.15 -8.46 34.13
CA ASP A 8 -8.17 -9.55 34.10
C ASP A 8 -6.83 -9.12 33.48
N LEU A 9 -6.86 -8.39 32.35
CA LEU A 9 -5.64 -7.88 31.70
C LEU A 9 -4.95 -6.79 32.53
N ASN A 10 -5.71 -5.96 33.25
CA ASN A 10 -5.15 -4.96 34.16
C ASN A 10 -4.46 -5.63 35.35
N ASP A 11 -5.06 -6.68 35.91
CA ASP A 11 -4.50 -7.43 37.04
C ASP A 11 -3.24 -8.20 36.63
N LEU A 12 -3.16 -8.66 35.37
CA LEU A 12 -1.95 -9.22 34.77
C LEU A 12 -0.87 -8.17 34.44
N GLY A 13 -1.18 -6.88 34.57
CA GLY A 13 -0.27 -5.79 34.21
C GLY A 13 -0.07 -5.58 32.70
N LEU A 14 -0.98 -6.13 31.87
CA LEU A 14 -0.96 -6.01 30.41
C LEU A 14 -1.81 -4.84 29.89
N LEU A 15 -2.81 -4.42 30.66
CA LEU A 15 -3.64 -3.24 30.38
C LEU A 15 -3.39 -2.16 31.45
N SER A 16 -3.47 -0.90 31.06
CA SER A 16 -3.49 0.24 31.98
C SER A 16 -4.63 1.18 31.63
N PHE A 17 -5.45 1.55 32.61
CA PHE A 17 -6.55 2.49 32.40
C PHE A 17 -6.04 3.93 32.29
N THR A 18 -6.47 4.64 31.24
CA THR A 18 -6.20 6.07 31.11
C THR A 18 -7.11 6.88 32.03
N PRO A 19 -6.62 7.99 32.62
CA PRO A 19 -7.41 8.81 33.52
C PRO A 19 -8.71 9.32 32.87
N SER A 20 -9.81 9.15 33.60
CA SER A 20 -11.10 9.76 33.28
C SER A 20 -11.85 10.08 34.56
N ARG A 21 -12.71 11.10 34.54
CA ARG A 21 -13.51 11.50 35.71
C ARG A 21 -14.85 12.09 35.29
N THR A 22 -15.77 12.18 36.24
CA THR A 22 -17.05 12.88 36.06
C THR A 22 -17.04 14.16 36.89
N VAL A 23 -17.32 15.30 36.27
CA VAL A 23 -17.44 16.61 36.91
C VAL A 23 -18.78 17.20 36.51
N GLU A 24 -19.63 17.55 37.48
CA GLU A 24 -20.99 18.09 37.24
C GLU A 24 -21.85 17.20 36.32
N GLY A 25 -21.76 15.88 36.49
CA GLY A 25 -22.47 14.91 35.64
C GLY A 25 -21.92 14.77 34.22
N LYS A 26 -20.90 15.56 33.83
CA LYS A 26 -20.22 15.44 32.53
C LYS A 26 -18.96 14.59 32.66
N ARG A 27 -18.81 13.61 31.77
CA ARG A 27 -17.60 12.77 31.71
C ARG A 27 -16.49 13.52 30.97
N ILE A 28 -15.33 13.62 31.61
CA ILE A 28 -14.09 14.15 31.04
C ILE A 28 -13.15 12.97 30.85
N THR A 29 -12.68 12.78 29.62
CA THR A 29 -11.72 11.74 29.26
C THR A 29 -10.43 12.37 28.77
N SER A 30 -9.30 11.82 29.19
CA SER A 30 -8.01 12.21 28.63
C SER A 30 -7.83 11.58 27.26
N TYR A 31 -7.07 12.26 26.40
CA TYR A 31 -6.74 11.76 25.07
C TYR A 31 -5.66 10.67 25.20
N ASP A 32 -6.07 9.42 25.00
CA ASP A 32 -5.26 8.22 25.17
C ASP A 32 -4.14 8.10 24.12
N ASP A 33 -4.33 8.62 22.91
CA ASP A 33 -3.29 8.69 21.88
C ASP A 33 -1.99 9.33 22.37
N ARG A 34 -2.10 10.37 23.20
CA ARG A 34 -0.92 11.03 23.80
C ARG A 34 -0.21 10.12 24.78
N PHE A 35 -0.93 9.31 25.55
CA PHE A 35 -0.31 8.33 26.44
C PHE A 35 0.42 7.24 25.64
N MET A 36 -0.19 6.74 24.55
CA MET A 36 0.43 5.76 23.66
C MET A 36 1.74 6.29 23.04
N LEU A 37 1.71 7.51 22.48
CA LEU A 37 2.90 8.14 21.90
C LEU A 37 3.99 8.40 22.94
N GLN A 38 3.64 8.96 24.09
CA GLN A 38 4.61 9.21 25.17
C GLN A 38 5.23 7.92 25.69
N LEU A 39 4.45 6.85 25.82
CA LEU A 39 4.97 5.55 26.23
C LEU A 39 5.93 5.01 25.19
N ALA A 40 5.53 4.97 23.92
CA ALA A 40 6.37 4.50 22.83
C ALA A 40 7.66 5.32 22.70
N GLU A 41 7.61 6.63 22.92
CA GLU A 41 8.77 7.52 22.96
C GLU A 41 9.75 7.11 24.07
N ARG A 42 9.25 6.89 25.29
CA ARG A 42 10.08 6.55 26.46
C ARG A 42 10.67 5.14 26.41
N THR A 43 9.94 4.18 25.85
CA THR A 43 10.34 2.77 25.85
C THR A 43 11.05 2.34 24.58
N ASP A 44 11.15 3.23 23.60
CA ASP A 44 11.53 2.93 22.22
C ASP A 44 10.69 1.75 21.66
N GLY A 45 9.38 1.90 21.78
CA GLY A 45 8.39 0.88 21.44
C GLY A 45 7.66 1.13 20.12
N VAL A 46 6.95 0.11 19.67
CA VAL A 46 6.00 0.14 18.54
C VAL A 46 4.59 0.41 19.07
N ILE A 47 3.78 1.13 18.30
CA ILE A 47 2.35 1.32 18.56
C ILE A 47 1.56 0.42 17.60
N VAL A 48 0.69 -0.42 18.13
CA VAL A 48 -0.21 -1.25 17.31
C VAL A 48 -1.54 -0.53 17.21
N THR A 49 -1.85 0.05 16.05
CA THR A 49 -3.08 0.80 15.80
C THR A 49 -3.36 0.90 14.30
N ASN A 50 -4.64 1.01 13.95
CA ASN A 50 -5.07 1.35 12.59
C ASN A 50 -5.36 2.84 12.41
N ASP A 51 -5.30 3.63 13.48
CA ASP A 51 -5.41 5.08 13.38
C ASP A 51 -4.12 5.68 12.80
N GLN A 52 -4.27 6.77 12.04
CA GLN A 52 -3.18 7.55 11.48
C GLN A 52 -2.70 8.67 12.43
N LEU A 53 -3.39 8.92 13.55
CA LEU A 53 -2.98 9.89 14.59
C LEU A 53 -2.70 11.30 14.00
N ARG A 54 -3.53 11.71 13.03
CA ARG A 54 -3.27 12.89 12.18
C ARG A 54 -3.32 14.22 12.93
N ASP A 55 -4.13 14.30 13.98
CA ASP A 55 -4.34 15.48 14.79
C ASP A 55 -3.09 15.81 15.64
N ILE A 56 -2.44 14.79 16.19
CA ILE A 56 -1.23 14.92 17.02
C ILE A 56 0.07 14.83 16.23
N PHE A 57 0.02 14.43 14.95
CA PHE A 57 1.19 14.33 14.08
C PHE A 57 1.98 15.64 14.02
N ALA A 58 1.34 16.80 13.97
CA ALA A 58 2.03 18.08 13.88
C ALA A 58 2.59 18.60 15.23
N GLU A 59 2.28 17.97 16.37
CA GLU A 59 2.60 18.51 17.70
C GLU A 59 4.09 18.38 18.06
N SER A 60 4.76 17.32 17.63
CA SER A 60 6.16 17.03 17.99
C SER A 60 6.90 16.29 16.88
N GLN A 61 8.15 16.68 16.62
CA GLN A 61 9.00 15.96 15.67
C GLN A 61 9.29 14.53 16.12
N ALA A 62 9.40 14.30 17.43
CA ALA A 62 9.58 12.95 17.97
C ALA A 62 8.37 12.09 17.58
N TRP A 63 7.15 12.57 17.87
CA TRP A 63 5.92 11.85 17.57
C TRP A 63 5.69 11.64 16.08
N GLN A 64 6.08 12.58 15.22
CA GLN A 64 6.08 12.36 13.77
C GLN A 64 6.91 11.15 13.38
N ASN A 65 8.10 10.98 13.97
CA ASN A 65 8.97 9.85 13.66
C ASN A 65 8.35 8.54 14.19
N ILE A 66 7.70 8.57 15.37
CA ILE A 66 6.97 7.40 15.89
C ILE A 66 5.84 7.00 14.94
N ILE A 67 5.02 7.95 14.51
CA ILE A 67 3.87 7.70 13.66
C ILE A 67 4.30 7.17 12.29
N LYS A 68 5.40 7.69 11.73
CA LYS A 68 5.93 7.25 10.44
C LYS A 68 6.60 5.89 10.49
N ASP A 69 7.42 5.66 11.51
CA ASP A 69 8.41 4.59 11.48
C ASP A 69 8.09 3.44 12.45
N ARG A 70 7.10 3.60 13.34
CA ARG A 70 6.84 2.66 14.45
C ARG A 70 5.36 2.38 14.72
N VAL A 71 4.47 2.68 13.77
CA VAL A 71 3.06 2.25 13.81
C VAL A 71 2.90 0.95 13.05
N LEU A 72 2.31 -0.05 13.70
CA LEU A 72 1.95 -1.34 13.11
C LEU A 72 0.44 -1.44 12.94
N GLN A 73 0.00 -1.49 11.70
CA GLN A 73 -1.40 -1.75 11.36
C GLN A 73 -1.70 -3.25 11.44
N PHE A 74 -2.97 -3.58 11.61
CA PHE A 74 -3.44 -4.95 11.72
C PHE A 74 -4.83 -5.11 11.11
N THR A 75 -5.23 -6.35 10.88
CA THR A 75 -6.59 -6.71 10.50
C THR A 75 -7.06 -7.92 11.28
N PHE A 76 -8.37 -8.07 11.40
CA PHE A 76 -9.01 -9.27 11.94
C PHE A 76 -9.81 -9.96 10.85
N VAL A 77 -9.58 -11.26 10.69
CA VAL A 77 -10.41 -12.14 9.83
C VAL A 77 -11.13 -13.13 10.74
N GLY A 78 -12.36 -12.79 11.15
CA GLY A 78 -13.00 -13.46 12.27
C GLY A 78 -12.19 -13.23 13.56
N ASP A 79 -11.83 -14.31 14.25
CA ASP A 79 -11.04 -14.27 15.49
C ASP A 79 -9.51 -14.31 15.25
N ILE A 80 -9.07 -14.23 14.00
CA ILE A 80 -7.65 -14.31 13.64
C ILE A 80 -7.07 -12.90 13.53
N PHE A 81 -6.14 -12.57 14.43
CA PHE A 81 -5.33 -11.35 14.38
C PHE A 81 -4.21 -11.50 13.35
N MET A 82 -4.14 -10.58 12.39
CA MET A 82 -3.14 -10.59 11.31
C MET A 82 -2.43 -9.24 11.23
N VAL A 83 -1.12 -9.27 11.03
CA VAL A 83 -0.26 -8.09 10.80
C VAL A 83 0.49 -8.26 9.48
N PRO A 84 0.86 -7.17 8.79
CA PRO A 84 1.62 -7.25 7.55
C PRO A 84 3.07 -7.69 7.80
N ASP A 85 3.61 -8.50 6.90
CA ASP A 85 5.04 -8.87 6.89
C ASP A 85 5.94 -7.67 6.55
N ASP A 86 5.39 -6.63 5.92
CA ASP A 86 6.05 -5.38 5.53
C ASP A 86 5.36 -4.14 6.15
N PRO A 87 5.53 -3.87 7.46
CA PRO A 87 4.82 -2.78 8.16
C PRO A 87 4.96 -1.38 7.54
N LEU A 88 6.12 -1.10 6.91
CA LEU A 88 6.40 0.18 6.24
C LEU A 88 6.46 0.03 4.70
N GLY A 89 5.88 -1.04 4.17
CA GLY A 89 5.85 -1.38 2.75
C GLY A 89 7.18 -1.90 2.20
N ARG A 90 7.23 -2.09 0.89
CA ARG A 90 8.32 -2.78 0.14
C ARG A 90 9.74 -2.31 0.44
N ASN A 91 9.94 -1.03 0.74
CA ASN A 91 11.26 -0.44 1.02
C ASN A 91 11.58 -0.37 2.52
N GLY A 92 10.65 -0.83 3.36
CA GLY A 92 10.78 -0.86 4.81
C GLY A 92 11.43 -2.14 5.33
N PRO A 93 11.60 -2.24 6.67
CA PRO A 93 12.02 -3.47 7.33
C PRO A 93 10.93 -4.54 7.23
N LEU A 94 11.36 -5.80 7.27
CA LEU A 94 10.44 -6.93 7.51
C LEU A 94 9.90 -6.87 8.94
N LEU A 95 8.76 -7.50 9.19
CA LEU A 95 8.09 -7.53 10.49
C LEU A 95 9.03 -7.93 11.65
N ASP A 96 9.83 -8.98 11.47
CA ASP A 96 10.78 -9.43 12.51
C ASP A 96 11.80 -8.35 12.88
N GLN A 97 12.29 -7.61 11.87
CA GLN A 97 13.24 -6.51 12.10
C GLN A 97 12.53 -5.33 12.76
N PHE A 98 11.33 -5.01 12.31
CA PHE A 98 10.51 -3.94 12.86
C PHE A 98 10.19 -4.15 14.35
N LEU A 99 9.97 -5.39 14.79
CA LEU A 99 9.69 -5.73 16.18
C LEU A 99 10.94 -5.97 17.05
N THR A 100 12.14 -5.93 16.46
CA THR A 100 13.40 -6.22 17.17
C THR A 100 14.17 -4.94 17.49
N LYS A 101 14.51 -4.71 18.77
CA LYS A 101 15.30 -3.53 19.22
C LYS A 101 16.73 -3.45 18.66
N ASN A 102 17.23 -4.55 18.07
CA ASN A 102 18.63 -4.71 17.70
C ASN A 102 18.93 -4.58 16.19
N SER A 103 17.97 -4.27 15.32
CA SER A 103 18.25 -4.09 13.88
C SER A 103 18.32 -2.62 13.47
N LEU A 104 19.37 -1.93 13.89
CA LEU A 104 19.88 -0.79 13.14
C LEU A 104 21.25 -1.15 12.55
N PRO A 105 21.33 -1.70 11.33
CA PRO A 105 22.33 -1.19 10.43
C PRO A 105 21.87 0.23 10.06
N LYS A 106 22.48 1.25 10.69
CA LYS A 106 22.48 2.61 10.15
C LYS A 106 22.71 2.48 8.64
N PHE A 107 21.77 2.94 7.81
CA PHE A 107 21.91 2.96 6.36
C PHE A 107 23.27 3.56 6.01
N LYS A 108 24.26 2.71 5.71
CA LYS A 108 25.46 3.16 5.02
C LYS A 108 25.04 3.26 3.56
N THR A 109 24.81 4.48 3.11
CA THR A 109 24.82 4.81 1.69
C THR A 109 26.12 4.27 1.08
N LYS A 110 26.08 3.09 0.46
CA LYS A 110 27.12 2.64 -0.46
C LYS A 110 26.57 2.81 -1.86
N GLY A 111 26.89 3.97 -2.44
CA GLY A 111 26.83 4.16 -3.87
C GLY A 111 27.74 3.13 -4.54
N HIS A 112 27.17 2.30 -5.39
CA HIS A 112 27.93 1.54 -6.36
C HIS A 112 27.95 2.37 -7.65
N SER A 113 29.03 3.14 -7.83
CA SER A 113 29.35 3.77 -9.11
C SER A 113 29.60 2.66 -10.13
N PHE A 114 28.66 2.45 -11.07
CA PHE A 114 28.91 1.67 -12.27
C PHE A 114 29.75 2.51 -13.23
N ALA A 115 31.05 2.59 -12.97
CA ALA A 115 32.04 3.20 -13.86
C ALA A 115 32.83 2.09 -14.56
N GLY A 116 32.28 1.58 -15.67
CA GLY A 116 32.96 0.66 -16.57
C GLY A 116 34.04 1.36 -17.39
N ARG A 117 35.27 1.38 -16.87
CA ARG A 117 36.48 1.83 -17.59
C ARG A 117 36.99 0.67 -18.47
N LYS A 118 37.11 0.92 -19.78
CA LYS A 118 37.74 0.01 -20.77
C LYS A 118 39.27 0.15 -20.76
N SER A 119 39.98 -0.93 -21.06
CA SER A 119 41.36 -0.96 -21.57
C SER A 119 41.76 -2.38 -22.05
N PRO A 120 42.83 -2.57 -22.86
CA PRO A 120 42.70 -3.13 -24.21
C PRO A 120 43.56 -4.40 -24.51
N HIS A 121 43.36 -4.95 -25.73
CA HIS A 121 44.21 -5.92 -26.47
C HIS A 121 44.21 -7.39 -25.95
N THR A 122 44.18 -8.48 -26.76
CA THR A 122 44.48 -8.72 -28.18
C THR A 122 44.04 -10.15 -28.60
N SER A 123 43.38 -10.29 -29.77
CA SER A 123 43.52 -11.32 -30.86
C SER A 123 43.69 -12.83 -30.57
N GLN A 124 43.18 -13.82 -31.31
CA GLN A 124 42.66 -14.00 -32.69
C GLN A 124 42.04 -15.44 -32.72
N SER A 125 40.89 -15.74 -33.34
CA SER A 125 40.79 -16.10 -34.78
C SER A 125 39.32 -16.09 -35.33
N PRO A 126 39.10 -15.95 -36.67
CA PRO A 126 37.80 -15.73 -37.37
C PRO A 126 37.46 -16.89 -38.38
N PRO A 127 36.60 -16.79 -39.46
CA PRO A 127 35.50 -15.87 -39.87
C PRO A 127 34.14 -16.58 -40.27
N ARG A 128 32.93 -15.98 -40.09
CA ARG A 128 31.96 -15.29 -41.04
C ARG A 128 31.29 -16.13 -42.16
N PRO A 129 30.08 -15.82 -42.71
CA PRO A 129 29.38 -14.51 -42.92
C PRO A 129 27.84 -14.52 -42.62
N SER A 130 26.95 -13.54 -42.86
CA SER A 130 26.89 -12.07 -43.07
C SER A 130 25.39 -11.70 -43.28
N ALA A 131 24.91 -10.57 -42.73
CA ALA A 131 23.94 -9.61 -43.31
C ALA A 131 23.53 -8.61 -42.20
N GLN A 132 24.10 -7.40 -42.10
CA GLN A 132 23.97 -6.17 -42.90
C GLN A 132 23.08 -5.13 -42.20
N THR A 133 23.73 -4.06 -41.75
CA THR A 133 23.17 -2.80 -41.20
C THR A 133 23.23 -1.75 -42.32
N GLU A 134 22.20 -0.91 -42.46
CA GLU A 134 22.32 0.38 -43.17
C GLU A 134 21.77 1.54 -42.33
N VAL A 135 22.21 2.74 -42.72
CA VAL A 135 22.53 3.89 -41.89
C VAL A 135 21.65 5.09 -42.27
N LEU A 136 21.38 5.95 -41.27
CA LEU A 136 21.01 7.39 -41.30
C LEU A 136 20.71 8.08 -42.65
N ASN A 137 19.59 8.84 -42.72
CA ASN A 137 19.64 10.23 -43.20
C ASN A 137 18.42 11.10 -42.86
N LEU A 138 18.74 12.39 -42.65
CA LEU A 138 17.94 13.53 -42.21
C LEU A 138 17.41 14.35 -43.41
N ARG A 139 16.28 15.06 -43.21
CA ARG A 139 15.59 16.07 -44.08
C ARG A 139 14.44 15.47 -44.93
N ASP A 140 13.26 16.07 -45.10
CA ASP A 140 12.77 17.45 -44.90
C ASP A 140 11.21 17.48 -44.99
N ARG A 141 10.59 18.59 -44.53
CA ARG A 141 9.19 19.08 -44.71
C ARG A 141 8.05 18.72 -43.72
N LYS A 142 7.71 19.74 -42.90
CA LYS A 142 6.42 20.12 -42.25
C LYS A 142 5.30 20.43 -43.32
N PRO A 143 4.03 20.82 -42.99
CA PRO A 143 3.27 20.83 -41.72
C PRO A 143 1.77 20.37 -41.80
N GLY A 144 1.15 20.13 -40.64
CA GLY A 144 -0.31 20.02 -40.43
C GLY A 144 -0.58 18.95 -39.36
N GLY A 145 -1.38 19.10 -38.30
CA GLY A 145 -2.44 20.03 -37.95
C GLY A 145 -3.45 19.20 -37.12
N HIS A 146 -3.85 19.71 -35.95
CA HIS A 146 -5.02 19.31 -35.13
C HIS A 146 -4.88 18.21 -34.04
N LYS A 147 -4.97 18.72 -32.79
CA LYS A 147 -5.87 18.32 -31.66
C LYS A 147 -6.47 16.90 -31.67
N GLY A 148 -6.30 16.21 -30.54
CA GLY A 148 -7.21 15.15 -30.10
C GLY A 148 -7.04 14.89 -28.61
N LYS A 149 -8.02 15.30 -27.79
CA LYS A 149 -8.21 14.80 -26.43
C LYS A 149 -8.60 13.32 -26.56
N GLU A 150 -7.97 12.43 -25.79
CA GLU A 150 -8.38 11.02 -25.75
C GLU A 150 -9.79 10.93 -25.13
N GLU A 151 -10.78 10.74 -25.99
CA GLU A 151 -12.11 10.26 -25.65
C GLU A 151 -12.00 8.80 -25.18
N PRO A 152 -12.72 8.38 -24.13
CA PRO A 152 -12.66 7.00 -23.64
C PRO A 152 -13.28 6.05 -24.67
N GLU A 153 -12.45 5.24 -25.33
CA GLU A 153 -12.88 4.20 -26.28
C GLU A 153 -13.82 3.19 -25.61
N LEU A 154 -15.03 3.08 -26.14
CA LEU A 154 -16.02 2.09 -25.73
C LEU A 154 -15.47 0.68 -25.95
N ARG A 155 -15.76 -0.23 -25.01
CA ARG A 155 -15.36 -1.63 -25.13
C ARG A 155 -16.12 -2.35 -26.25
N SER A 156 -15.45 -3.26 -26.94
CA SER A 156 -16.09 -4.12 -27.95
C SER A 156 -17.00 -5.17 -27.33
N HIS A 157 -17.93 -5.70 -28.12
CA HIS A 157 -18.81 -6.80 -27.70
C HIS A 157 -18.01 -8.05 -27.25
N ARG A 158 -16.89 -8.33 -27.91
CA ARG A 158 -16.04 -9.48 -27.56
C ARG A 158 -15.34 -9.30 -26.22
N GLU A 159 -14.88 -8.08 -25.93
CA GLU A 159 -14.31 -7.74 -24.61
C GLU A 159 -15.37 -7.78 -23.52
N THR A 160 -16.60 -7.39 -23.83
CA THR A 160 -17.75 -7.44 -22.91
C THR A 160 -18.04 -8.85 -22.45
N GLU A 161 -18.15 -9.79 -23.39
CA GLU A 161 -18.38 -11.20 -23.10
C GLU A 161 -17.24 -11.83 -22.32
N ARG A 162 -16.00 -11.45 -22.62
CA ARG A 162 -14.83 -11.92 -21.86
C ARG A 162 -14.90 -11.49 -20.40
N LEU A 163 -15.14 -10.20 -20.15
CA LEU A 163 -15.27 -9.67 -18.79
C LEU A 163 -16.47 -10.27 -18.06
N ARG A 164 -17.59 -10.51 -18.76
CA ARG A 164 -18.76 -11.20 -18.21
C ARG A 164 -18.41 -12.59 -17.69
N ASN A 165 -17.71 -13.38 -18.50
CA ASN A 165 -17.31 -14.74 -18.13
C ASN A 165 -16.27 -14.75 -16.98
N GLU A 166 -15.32 -13.82 -17.00
CA GLU A 166 -14.34 -13.67 -15.91
C GLU A 166 -15.02 -13.24 -14.60
N LEU A 167 -15.96 -12.30 -14.63
CA LEU A 167 -16.73 -11.88 -13.45
C LEU A 167 -17.64 -12.98 -12.92
N LEU A 168 -18.31 -13.75 -13.78
CA LEU A 168 -19.14 -14.89 -13.36
C LEU A 168 -18.31 -16.05 -12.79
N SER A 169 -17.04 -16.19 -13.19
CA SER A 169 -16.12 -17.16 -12.58
C SER A 169 -15.79 -16.81 -11.13
N ILE A 170 -15.80 -15.51 -10.78
CA ILE A 170 -15.52 -14.99 -9.44
C ILE A 170 -16.82 -14.90 -8.61
N PHE A 171 -17.92 -14.47 -9.23
CA PHE A 171 -19.23 -14.26 -8.60
C PHE A 171 -20.30 -15.15 -9.24
N PRO A 172 -20.35 -16.45 -8.88
CA PRO A 172 -21.32 -17.37 -9.46
C PRO A 172 -22.76 -16.96 -9.14
N GLN A 173 -23.68 -17.20 -10.08
CA GLN A 173 -25.13 -16.91 -9.98
C GLN A 173 -25.50 -15.42 -9.81
N GLN A 174 -24.60 -14.50 -10.16
CA GLN A 174 -24.86 -13.05 -10.09
C GLN A 174 -25.05 -12.38 -11.47
N ASP A 175 -25.59 -13.11 -12.45
CA ASP A 175 -25.79 -12.65 -13.84
C ASP A 175 -26.41 -11.26 -13.94
N THR A 176 -27.50 -11.01 -13.19
CA THR A 176 -28.21 -9.72 -13.20
C THR A 176 -27.34 -8.56 -12.71
N LYS A 177 -26.47 -8.80 -11.73
CA LYS A 177 -25.56 -7.78 -11.19
C LYS A 177 -24.38 -7.54 -12.14
N VAL A 178 -23.81 -8.61 -12.69
CA VAL A 178 -22.72 -8.55 -13.68
C VAL A 178 -23.19 -7.76 -14.89
N ASP A 179 -24.33 -8.14 -15.47
CA ASP A 179 -24.88 -7.49 -16.66
C ASP A 179 -25.19 -6.02 -16.37
N PHE A 180 -25.73 -5.69 -15.20
CA PHE A 180 -25.98 -4.29 -14.81
C PHE A 180 -24.70 -3.45 -14.75
N VAL A 181 -23.63 -3.94 -14.10
CA VAL A 181 -22.36 -3.20 -13.97
C VAL A 181 -21.69 -3.02 -15.33
N LEU A 182 -21.72 -4.06 -16.16
CA LEU A 182 -21.18 -4.07 -17.50
C LEU A 182 -21.93 -3.13 -18.46
N HIS A 183 -23.23 -2.91 -18.25
CA HIS A 183 -24.00 -1.90 -19.00
C HIS A 183 -23.78 -0.48 -18.47
N ARG A 184 -23.62 -0.31 -17.15
CA ARG A 184 -23.42 1.00 -16.51
C ARG A 184 -22.05 1.61 -16.84
N GLU A 185 -21.02 0.79 -17.00
CA GLU A 185 -19.64 1.24 -17.24
C GLU A 185 -19.07 0.69 -18.57
N PRO A 186 -19.51 1.22 -19.73
CA PRO A 186 -19.15 0.67 -21.04
C PRO A 186 -17.70 0.94 -21.46
N CYS A 187 -16.96 1.80 -20.75
CA CYS A 187 -15.55 2.07 -21.03
C CYS A 187 -14.60 1.37 -20.04
N LEU A 188 -15.12 0.80 -18.95
CA LEU A 188 -14.30 0.21 -17.89
C LEU A 188 -13.90 -1.23 -18.25
N LYS A 189 -12.59 -1.45 -18.42
CA LYS A 189 -12.01 -2.75 -18.82
C LYS A 189 -11.27 -3.47 -17.68
N ASP A 190 -11.09 -2.81 -16.54
CA ASP A 190 -10.35 -3.33 -15.40
C ASP A 190 -11.25 -4.24 -14.55
N LEU A 191 -10.91 -5.54 -14.50
CA LEU A 191 -11.65 -6.56 -13.78
C LEU A 191 -11.77 -6.24 -12.28
N ASN A 192 -10.72 -5.68 -11.66
CA ASN A 192 -10.72 -5.38 -10.24
C ASN A 192 -11.69 -4.22 -9.94
N LYS A 193 -11.70 -3.18 -10.78
CA LYS A 193 -12.65 -2.07 -10.64
C LYS A 193 -14.09 -2.50 -10.90
N LEU A 194 -14.32 -3.39 -11.85
CA LEU A 194 -15.64 -3.98 -12.08
C LEU A 194 -16.09 -4.85 -10.90
N SER A 195 -15.18 -5.62 -10.29
CA SER A 195 -15.45 -6.42 -9.10
C SER A 195 -15.78 -5.55 -7.87
N ASP A 196 -15.06 -4.44 -7.69
CA ASP A 196 -15.32 -3.49 -6.61
C ASP A 196 -16.68 -2.80 -6.80
N LEU A 197 -17.03 -2.42 -8.03
CA LEU A 197 -18.37 -1.92 -8.34
C LEU A 197 -19.45 -2.96 -8.05
N MET A 198 -19.22 -4.23 -8.38
CA MET A 198 -20.16 -5.31 -8.07
C MET A 198 -20.36 -5.52 -6.56
N ILE A 199 -19.29 -5.47 -5.77
CA ILE A 199 -19.35 -5.64 -4.30
C ILE A 199 -20.08 -4.47 -3.65
N ASN A 200 -19.84 -3.25 -4.14
CA ASN A 200 -20.46 -2.03 -3.62
C ASN A 200 -21.88 -1.80 -4.16
N LEU A 201 -22.35 -2.61 -5.11
CA LEU A 201 -23.69 -2.51 -5.67
C LEU A 201 -24.73 -3.12 -4.73
N LYS A 202 -25.48 -2.25 -4.06
CA LYS A 202 -26.67 -2.62 -3.28
C LYS A 202 -27.85 -2.79 -4.23
N PHE A 203 -28.47 -3.96 -4.18
CA PHE A 203 -29.76 -4.27 -4.82
C PHE A 203 -30.86 -4.26 -3.76
#